data_AF-A0A3D2WFL3-F1
#
_entry.id   AF-A0A3D2WFL3-F1
#
_cell.length_a   1.000
_cell.length_b   1.000
_cell.length_c   1.000
_cell.angle_alpha   90.00
_cell.angle_beta   90.00
_cell.angle_gamma   90.00
#
_symmetry.space_group_name_H-M   'P 1'
#
loop_
_entity.id
_entity.type
_entity.pdbx_description
1 polymer ?
#
loop_
_entity_poly.entity_id
_entity_poly.type
_entity_poly.pdbx_seq_one_letter_code
_entity_poly.pdbx_strand_id
1 'polypeptide(L)'
;GVSFDFRVKAKTDHKKLWNNLFSIGSLIASMAQGWMLGNYVMGLTHSSLSMFFTLAITIMLPVLYIMMGCGWLLYKTEGDVYWKAVRWARIAVLPLGLGLLLISIATPLVSETIAAKWFRLPEAIGLMPIPLASMIAYGAIIGVLSSKSMLNNDKGWIVYVALIAICIMCGIGLGYSLYPDIVIDKLTIWEAASSKDAMQFAFYGTVIAVPCIFAYTIFIYRVFRGKTTELSYESDR
;
A
#
# COMPACT_ATOMS: atom_id res chain seq x y z
N GLY A 1 9.30 -6.62 14.97
CA GLY A 1 9.46 -6.21 16.38
C GLY A 1 10.83 -6.58 16.87
N VAL A 2 11.02 -7.85 17.28
CA VAL A 2 12.27 -8.38 17.87
C VAL A 2 13.53 -7.99 17.08
N SER A 3 13.55 -8.17 15.76
CA SER A 3 14.75 -7.83 14.96
C SER A 3 15.17 -6.36 15.04
N PHE A 4 14.25 -5.42 15.27
CA PHE A 4 14.59 -3.99 15.42
C PHE A 4 15.28 -3.73 16.77
N ASP A 5 14.70 -4.22 17.86
CA ASP A 5 15.25 -4.03 19.21
C ASP A 5 16.61 -4.71 19.37
N PHE A 6 16.74 -5.92 18.82
CA PHE A 6 18.01 -6.64 18.84
C PHE A 6 19.04 -6.06 17.88
N ARG A 7 18.66 -5.46 16.76
CA ARG A 7 19.60 -4.76 15.86
C ARG A 7 20.28 -3.58 16.55
N VAL A 8 19.55 -2.82 17.38
CA VAL A 8 20.10 -1.69 18.14
C VAL A 8 21.06 -2.17 19.24
N LYS A 9 20.77 -3.33 19.84
CA LYS A 9 21.56 -3.92 20.94
C LYS A 9 22.68 -4.89 20.49
N ALA A 10 22.67 -5.33 19.23
CA ALA A 10 23.59 -6.35 18.74
C ALA A 10 25.01 -5.79 18.50
N LYS A 11 26.01 -6.59 18.91
CA LYS A 11 27.41 -6.43 18.47
C LYS A 11 27.48 -6.45 16.94
N THR A 12 28.47 -5.75 16.38
CA THR A 12 28.65 -5.49 14.94
C THR A 12 28.49 -6.74 14.07
N ASP A 13 28.92 -7.91 14.54
CA ASP A 13 28.91 -9.16 13.78
C ASP A 13 27.50 -9.73 13.53
N HIS A 14 26.54 -9.46 14.42
CA HIS A 14 25.17 -9.98 14.28
C HIS A 14 24.20 -9.01 13.61
N LYS A 15 24.61 -7.77 13.29
CA LYS A 15 23.74 -6.77 12.65
C LYS A 15 23.21 -7.23 11.29
N LYS A 16 24.03 -7.95 10.51
CA LYS A 16 23.63 -8.51 9.21
C LYS A 16 22.51 -9.56 9.35
N LEU A 17 22.62 -10.44 10.35
CA LEU A 17 21.60 -11.46 10.63
C LEU A 17 20.25 -10.80 10.92
N TRP A 18 20.22 -9.80 11.81
CA TRP A 18 18.99 -9.12 12.18
C TRP A 18 18.37 -8.31 11.02
N ASN A 19 19.19 -7.69 10.16
CA ASN A 19 18.71 -7.05 8.93
C ASN A 19 18.04 -8.06 7.99
N ASN A 20 18.65 -9.24 7.80
CA ASN A 20 18.11 -10.29 6.94
C ASN A 20 16.79 -10.85 7.50
N LEU A 21 16.74 -11.14 8.81
CA LEU A 21 15.52 -11.62 9.46
C LEU A 21 14.38 -10.59 9.36
N PHE A 22 14.70 -9.30 9.51
CA PHE A 22 13.70 -8.24 9.32
C PHE A 22 13.19 -8.19 7.87
N SER A 23 14.09 -8.28 6.89
CA SER A 23 13.74 -8.27 5.46
C SER A 23 12.87 -9.47 5.09
N ILE A 24 13.28 -10.68 5.49
CA ILE A 24 12.53 -11.92 5.21
C ILE A 24 11.15 -11.87 5.89
N GLY A 25 11.08 -11.46 7.15
CA GLY A 25 9.80 -11.33 7.85
C GLY A 25 8.85 -10.34 7.18
N SER A 26 9.37 -9.20 6.71
CA SER A 26 8.57 -8.20 5.99
C SER A 26 8.10 -8.71 4.62
N LEU A 27 8.96 -9.45 3.92
CA LEU A 27 8.61 -10.09 2.65
C LEU A 27 7.52 -11.15 2.84
N ILE A 28 7.66 -12.04 3.82
CA ILE A 28 6.65 -13.06 4.12
C ILE A 28 5.32 -12.41 4.50
N ALA A 29 5.33 -11.37 5.34
CA ALA A 29 4.11 -10.68 5.75
C ALA A 29 3.38 -10.03 4.55
N SER A 30 4.12 -9.33 3.69
CA SER A 30 3.55 -8.71 2.49
C SER A 30 3.07 -9.75 1.46
N MET A 31 3.79 -10.86 1.28
CA MET A 31 3.34 -11.96 0.42
C MET A 31 2.08 -12.64 0.98
N ALA A 32 2.01 -12.89 2.30
CA ALA A 32 0.83 -13.46 2.93
C ALA A 32 -0.42 -12.57 2.73
N GLN A 33 -0.26 -11.25 2.86
CA GLN A 33 -1.34 -10.32 2.56
C GLN A 33 -1.73 -10.36 1.07
N GLY A 34 -0.76 -10.46 0.16
CA GLY A 34 -1.02 -10.57 -1.28
C GLY A 34 -1.77 -11.86 -1.62
N TRP A 35 -1.41 -12.97 -0.97
CA TRP A 35 -2.12 -14.24 -1.10
C TRP A 35 -3.56 -14.16 -0.61
N MET A 36 -3.80 -13.54 0.55
CA MET A 36 -5.15 -13.32 1.07
C MET A 36 -5.97 -12.44 0.12
N LEU A 37 -5.41 -11.31 -0.33
CA LEU A 37 -6.08 -10.39 -1.24
C LEU A 37 -6.40 -11.04 -2.60
N GLY A 38 -5.45 -11.80 -3.16
CA GLY A 38 -5.64 -12.52 -4.42
C GLY A 38 -6.78 -13.53 -4.34
N ASN A 39 -6.78 -14.40 -3.31
CA ASN A 39 -7.87 -15.37 -3.12
C ASN A 39 -9.21 -14.67 -2.89
N TYR A 40 -9.20 -13.57 -2.15
CA TYR A 40 -10.41 -12.83 -1.81
C TYR A 40 -11.05 -12.19 -3.06
N VAL A 41 -10.26 -11.52 -3.91
CA VAL A 41 -10.73 -10.98 -5.19
C VAL A 41 -11.21 -12.08 -6.13
N MET A 42 -10.63 -13.29 -6.04
CA MET A 42 -11.08 -14.46 -6.81
C MET A 42 -12.31 -15.18 -6.21
N GLY A 43 -12.99 -14.59 -5.22
CA GLY A 43 -14.18 -15.17 -4.59
C GLY A 43 -13.89 -16.47 -3.81
N LEU A 44 -12.65 -16.67 -3.37
CA LEU A 44 -12.19 -17.90 -2.70
C LEU A 44 -12.44 -19.16 -3.55
N THR A 45 -12.28 -19.06 -4.86
CA THR A 45 -12.40 -20.19 -5.79
C THR A 45 -11.06 -20.86 -6.03
N HIS A 46 -11.07 -22.18 -6.24
CA HIS A 46 -9.87 -23.01 -6.44
C HIS A 46 -9.67 -23.41 -7.92
N SER A 47 -9.79 -22.46 -8.84
CA SER A 47 -9.48 -22.68 -10.27
C SER A 47 -8.00 -22.43 -10.58
N SER A 48 -7.50 -22.99 -11.68
CA SER A 48 -6.12 -22.73 -12.14
C SER A 48 -5.87 -21.24 -12.41
N LEU A 49 -6.87 -20.53 -12.94
CA LEU A 49 -6.82 -19.07 -13.15
C LEU A 49 -6.74 -18.31 -11.82
N SER A 50 -7.55 -18.72 -10.83
CA SER A 50 -7.52 -18.16 -9.46
C SER A 50 -6.15 -18.32 -8.80
N MET A 51 -5.57 -19.51 -8.91
CA MET A 51 -4.24 -19.78 -8.35
C MET A 51 -3.15 -18.95 -9.03
N PHE A 52 -3.18 -18.84 -10.37
CA PHE A 52 -2.23 -17.99 -11.11
C PHE A 52 -2.37 -16.52 -10.72
N PHE A 53 -3.59 -15.99 -10.69
CA PHE A 53 -3.85 -14.61 -10.29
C PHE A 53 -3.39 -14.36 -8.85
N THR A 54 -3.76 -15.23 -7.92
CA THR A 54 -3.34 -15.15 -6.52
C THR A 54 -1.83 -15.14 -6.39
N LEU A 55 -1.12 -16.01 -7.09
CA LEU A 55 0.34 -16.06 -7.08
C LEU A 55 0.94 -14.77 -7.66
N ALA A 56 0.36 -14.24 -8.75
CA ALA A 56 0.78 -12.98 -9.33
C ALA A 56 0.62 -11.81 -8.32
N ILE A 57 -0.52 -11.68 -7.64
CA ILE A 57 -0.75 -10.65 -6.61
C ILE A 57 0.16 -10.84 -5.41
N THR A 58 0.41 -12.10 -5.00
CA THR A 58 1.34 -12.44 -3.92
C THR A 58 2.74 -11.91 -4.20
N ILE A 59 3.20 -11.97 -5.44
CA ILE A 59 4.52 -11.47 -5.87
C ILE A 59 4.51 -9.95 -6.09
N MET A 60 3.39 -9.40 -6.58
CA MET A 60 3.28 -7.96 -6.88
C MET A 60 3.02 -7.09 -5.64
N LEU A 61 2.34 -7.58 -4.61
CA LEU A 61 2.04 -6.77 -3.41
C LEU A 61 3.30 -6.30 -2.67
N PRO A 62 4.37 -7.12 -2.50
CA PRO A 62 5.65 -6.63 -2.00
C PRO A 62 6.22 -5.45 -2.79
N VAL A 63 5.99 -5.37 -4.10
CA VAL A 63 6.45 -4.25 -4.94
C VAL A 63 5.76 -2.94 -4.52
N LEU A 64 4.45 -2.98 -4.23
CA LEU A 64 3.72 -1.82 -3.71
C LEU A 64 4.34 -1.32 -2.40
N TYR A 65 4.69 -2.23 -1.49
CA TYR A 65 5.34 -1.89 -0.22
C TYR A 65 6.76 -1.33 -0.40
N ILE A 66 7.55 -1.92 -1.31
CA ILE A 66 8.87 -1.40 -1.67
C ILE A 66 8.73 0.03 -2.20
N MET A 67 7.76 0.26 -3.08
CA MET A 67 7.53 1.57 -3.67
C MET A 67 7.07 2.59 -2.62
N MET A 68 6.17 2.20 -1.71
CA MET A 68 5.74 3.05 -0.59
C MET A 68 6.91 3.41 0.33
N GLY A 69 7.80 2.45 0.61
CA GLY A 69 9.03 2.68 1.34
C GLY A 69 9.98 3.64 0.61
N CYS A 70 10.12 3.50 -0.70
CA CYS A 70 10.92 4.43 -1.51
C CYS A 70 10.32 5.84 -1.49
N GLY A 71 8.99 5.98 -1.67
CA GLY A 71 8.31 7.27 -1.57
C GLY A 71 8.53 7.95 -0.22
N TRP A 72 8.43 7.18 0.88
CA TRP A 72 8.74 7.69 2.21
C TRP A 72 10.18 8.17 2.34
N LEU A 73 11.15 7.41 1.82
CA LEU A 73 12.56 7.83 1.81
C LEU A 73 12.76 9.11 1.00
N LEU A 74 12.15 9.22 -0.18
CA LEU A 74 12.21 10.44 -1.01
C LEU A 74 11.62 11.68 -0.30
N TYR A 75 10.70 11.47 0.65
CA TYR A 75 10.17 12.55 1.48
C TYR A 75 11.08 12.89 2.68
N LYS A 76 11.75 11.89 3.26
CA LYS A 76 12.44 12.01 4.57
C LYS A 76 13.96 12.03 4.52
N THR A 77 14.60 11.71 3.40
CA THR A 77 16.06 11.60 3.32
C THR A 77 16.68 12.56 2.32
N GLU A 78 17.98 12.80 2.49
CA GLU A 78 18.82 13.59 1.58
C GLU A 78 20.08 12.81 1.19
N GLY A 79 20.91 13.39 0.31
CA GLY A 79 22.21 12.84 -0.07
C GLY A 79 22.15 11.45 -0.71
N ASP A 80 23.07 10.58 -0.32
CA ASP A 80 23.24 9.26 -0.95
C ASP A 80 22.03 8.34 -0.77
N VAL A 81 21.37 8.41 0.39
CA VAL A 81 20.19 7.58 0.69
C VAL A 81 19.02 7.98 -0.21
N TYR A 82 18.85 9.28 -0.48
CA TYR A 82 17.84 9.79 -1.40
C TYR A 82 18.05 9.23 -2.81
N TRP A 83 19.26 9.32 -3.36
CA TRP A 83 19.55 8.81 -4.71
C TRP A 83 19.45 7.28 -4.81
N LYS A 84 19.77 6.57 -3.73
CA LYS A 84 19.55 5.13 -3.64
C LYS A 84 18.06 4.79 -3.70
N ALA A 85 17.21 5.54 -2.98
CA ALA A 85 15.76 5.40 -3.03
C ALA A 85 15.19 5.70 -4.42
N VAL A 86 15.70 6.73 -5.12
CA VAL A 86 15.34 7.02 -6.53
C VAL A 86 15.61 5.80 -7.42
N ARG A 87 16.80 5.18 -7.29
CA ARG A 87 17.15 4.00 -8.10
C ARG A 87 16.21 2.83 -7.84
N TRP A 88 15.90 2.54 -6.58
CA TRP A 88 14.96 1.49 -6.22
C TRP A 88 13.54 1.78 -6.71
N ALA A 89 13.07 3.03 -6.57
CA ALA A 89 11.77 3.45 -7.09
C ALA A 89 11.67 3.26 -8.61
N ARG A 90 12.71 3.63 -9.38
CA ARG A 90 12.74 3.43 -10.83
C ARG A 90 12.66 1.96 -11.26
N ILE A 91 13.22 1.05 -10.46
CA ILE A 91 13.12 -0.40 -10.72
C ILE A 91 11.72 -0.90 -10.35
N ALA A 92 11.15 -0.42 -9.24
CA ALA A 92 9.85 -0.87 -8.73
C ALA A 92 8.64 -0.28 -9.49
N VAL A 93 8.79 0.83 -10.22
CA VAL A 93 7.65 1.52 -10.87
C VAL A 93 7.00 0.67 -11.95
N LEU A 94 7.79 -0.02 -12.77
CA LEU A 94 7.25 -0.84 -13.85
C LEU A 94 6.51 -2.07 -13.31
N PRO A 95 7.05 -2.88 -12.38
CA PRO A 95 6.29 -3.98 -11.79
C PRO A 95 5.05 -3.51 -11.03
N LEU A 96 5.08 -2.33 -10.40
CA LEU A 96 3.89 -1.74 -9.77
C LEU A 96 2.78 -1.48 -10.80
N GLY A 97 3.11 -0.83 -11.91
CA GLY A 97 2.14 -0.58 -12.99
C GLY A 97 1.56 -1.87 -13.58
N LEU A 98 2.42 -2.88 -13.77
CA LEU A 98 1.97 -4.21 -14.21
C LEU A 98 1.01 -4.84 -13.20
N GLY A 99 1.30 -4.77 -11.90
CA GLY A 99 0.40 -5.27 -10.85
C GLY A 99 -0.97 -4.58 -10.85
N LEU A 100 -1.00 -3.24 -10.97
CA LEU A 100 -2.25 -2.48 -11.06
C LEU A 100 -3.06 -2.86 -12.30
N LEU A 101 -2.39 -3.04 -13.44
CA LEU A 101 -3.03 -3.45 -14.69
C LEU A 101 -3.58 -4.88 -14.60
N LEU A 102 -2.83 -5.81 -14.02
CA LEU A 102 -3.27 -7.19 -13.81
C LEU A 102 -4.53 -7.26 -12.93
N ILE A 103 -4.58 -6.52 -11.83
CA ILE A 103 -5.77 -6.45 -10.96
C ILE A 103 -6.95 -5.86 -11.74
N SER A 104 -6.72 -4.78 -12.49
CA SER A 104 -7.78 -4.09 -13.25
C SER A 104 -8.40 -4.97 -14.33
N ILE A 105 -7.61 -5.85 -14.95
CA ILE A 105 -8.11 -6.79 -15.97
C ILE A 105 -8.75 -8.02 -15.34
N ALA A 106 -8.14 -8.59 -14.30
CA ALA A 106 -8.63 -9.83 -13.71
C ALA A 106 -9.96 -9.66 -12.97
N THR A 107 -10.15 -8.54 -12.25
CA THR A 107 -11.32 -8.35 -11.38
C THR A 107 -12.65 -8.45 -12.15
N PRO A 108 -12.83 -7.82 -13.32
CA PRO A 108 -14.04 -7.99 -14.11
C PRO A 108 -14.18 -9.36 -14.79
N LEU A 109 -13.07 -10.03 -15.11
CA LEU A 109 -13.12 -11.36 -15.75
C LEU A 109 -13.63 -12.46 -14.81
N VAL A 110 -13.60 -12.20 -13.52
CA VAL A 110 -13.90 -13.20 -12.49
C VAL A 110 -15.33 -13.15 -12.01
N SER A 111 -15.95 -11.97 -12.02
CA SER A 111 -17.33 -11.78 -11.59
C SER A 111 -18.08 -10.92 -12.60
N GLU A 112 -19.08 -11.53 -13.24
CA GLU A 112 -20.01 -10.80 -14.10
C GLU A 112 -20.75 -9.70 -13.33
N THR A 113 -21.00 -9.89 -12.03
CA THR A 113 -21.58 -8.90 -11.13
C THR A 113 -20.69 -7.67 -10.99
N ILE A 114 -19.37 -7.86 -10.82
CA ILE A 114 -18.40 -6.76 -10.76
C ILE A 114 -18.24 -6.11 -12.14
N ALA A 115 -18.14 -6.91 -13.21
CA ALA A 115 -18.07 -6.40 -14.57
C ALA A 115 -19.28 -5.54 -14.93
N ALA A 116 -20.49 -5.95 -14.52
CA ALA A 116 -21.70 -5.17 -14.69
C ALA A 116 -21.59 -3.80 -14.01
N LYS A 117 -21.10 -3.74 -12.76
CA LYS A 117 -20.87 -2.46 -12.07
C LYS A 117 -19.85 -1.56 -12.78
N TRP A 118 -18.82 -2.16 -13.38
CA TRP A 118 -17.73 -1.41 -14.02
C TRP A 118 -18.09 -0.90 -15.42
N PHE A 119 -18.90 -1.64 -16.18
CA PHE A 119 -19.12 -1.38 -17.60
C PHE A 119 -20.56 -1.00 -17.96
N ARG A 120 -21.54 -1.17 -17.06
CA ARG A 120 -22.91 -0.69 -17.30
C ARG A 120 -23.08 0.75 -16.83
N LEU A 121 -23.86 1.50 -17.59
CA LEU A 121 -24.29 2.85 -17.23
C LEU A 121 -25.54 2.77 -16.33
N PRO A 122 -25.65 3.61 -15.28
CA PRO A 122 -24.80 4.77 -14.96
C PRO A 122 -23.58 4.50 -14.05
N GLU A 123 -23.46 3.31 -13.46
CA GLU A 123 -22.45 2.97 -12.45
C GLU A 123 -21.02 3.17 -12.95
N ALA A 124 -20.77 2.85 -14.23
CA ALA A 124 -19.49 3.05 -14.88
C ALA A 124 -19.00 4.51 -14.82
N ILE A 125 -19.90 5.50 -14.95
CA ILE A 125 -19.54 6.92 -14.84
C ILE A 125 -19.15 7.26 -13.40
N GLY A 126 -19.87 6.71 -12.42
CA GLY A 126 -19.55 6.90 -11.00
C GLY A 126 -18.21 6.29 -10.58
N LEU A 127 -17.81 5.19 -11.21
CA LEU A 127 -16.53 4.51 -10.99
C LEU A 127 -15.36 5.14 -11.74
N MET A 128 -15.59 5.80 -12.88
CA MET A 128 -14.55 6.38 -13.75
C MET A 128 -13.52 7.29 -13.06
N PRO A 129 -13.86 8.10 -12.03
CA PRO A 129 -12.88 8.89 -11.29
C PRO A 129 -11.76 8.06 -10.66
N ILE A 130 -12.03 6.81 -10.27
CA ILE A 130 -11.07 5.92 -9.60
C ILE A 130 -9.91 5.52 -10.52
N PRO A 131 -10.13 4.90 -11.71
CA PRO A 131 -9.05 4.57 -12.62
C PRO A 131 -8.39 5.82 -13.18
N LEU A 132 -9.13 6.91 -13.44
CA LEU A 132 -8.54 8.17 -13.91
C LEU A 132 -7.58 8.77 -12.89
N ALA A 133 -7.99 8.91 -11.63
CA ALA A 133 -7.14 9.43 -10.56
C ALA A 133 -5.91 8.52 -10.35
N SER A 134 -6.09 7.20 -10.41
CA SER A 134 -4.99 6.24 -10.28
C SER A 134 -3.99 6.35 -11.43
N MET A 135 -4.46 6.53 -12.68
CA MET A 135 -3.60 6.76 -13.84
C MET A 135 -2.85 8.08 -13.77
N ILE A 136 -3.52 9.17 -13.35
CA ILE A 136 -2.88 10.48 -13.16
C ILE A 136 -1.80 10.39 -12.08
N ALA A 137 -2.10 9.76 -10.94
CA ALA A 137 -1.15 9.57 -9.86
C ALA A 137 0.04 8.70 -10.31
N TYR A 138 -0.21 7.62 -11.04
CA TYR A 138 0.85 6.77 -11.59
C TYR A 138 1.72 7.53 -12.62
N GLY A 139 1.09 8.33 -13.48
CA GLY A 139 1.78 9.23 -14.41
C GLY A 139 2.64 10.28 -13.69
N ALA A 140 2.15 10.83 -12.57
CA ALA A 140 2.92 11.75 -11.74
C ALA A 140 4.16 11.06 -11.12
N ILE A 141 4.04 9.81 -10.67
CA ILE A 141 5.19 9.02 -10.18
C ILE A 141 6.23 8.87 -11.29
N ILE A 142 5.83 8.44 -12.48
CA ILE A 142 6.75 8.28 -13.62
C ILE A 142 7.39 9.62 -13.99
N GLY A 143 6.60 10.71 -14.05
CA GLY A 143 7.06 12.04 -14.40
C GLY A 143 8.13 12.56 -13.42
N VAL A 144 7.89 12.41 -12.11
CA VAL A 144 8.87 12.78 -11.08
C VAL A 144 10.12 11.91 -11.17
N LEU A 145 9.98 10.59 -11.27
CA LEU A 145 11.13 9.68 -11.30
C LEU A 145 11.98 9.84 -12.58
N SER A 146 11.38 10.28 -13.69
CA SER A 146 12.08 10.51 -14.96
C SER A 146 12.73 11.89 -15.03
N SER A 147 12.18 12.88 -14.34
CA SER A 147 12.69 14.26 -14.35
C SER A 147 13.79 14.49 -13.30
N LYS A 148 15.05 14.55 -13.75
CA LYS A 148 16.18 14.95 -12.88
C LYS A 148 15.96 16.33 -12.24
N SER A 149 15.34 17.26 -12.96
CA SER A 149 15.04 18.61 -12.44
C SER A 149 14.07 18.56 -11.25
N MET A 150 13.01 17.74 -11.33
CA MET A 150 12.06 17.61 -10.21
C MET A 150 12.71 16.95 -8.99
N LEU A 151 13.54 15.92 -9.22
CA LEU A 151 14.26 15.23 -8.15
C LEU A 151 15.30 16.13 -7.46
N ASN A 152 15.98 17.00 -8.22
CA ASN A 152 16.94 17.96 -7.67
C ASN A 152 16.25 19.10 -6.89
N ASN A 153 15.03 19.48 -7.29
CA ASN A 153 14.21 20.50 -6.61
C ASN A 153 13.38 19.95 -5.45
N ASP A 154 13.80 18.81 -4.88
CA ASP A 154 13.17 18.19 -3.71
C ASP A 154 11.68 17.85 -3.86
N LYS A 155 11.22 17.60 -5.10
CA LYS A 155 9.82 17.22 -5.38
C LYS A 155 9.58 15.71 -5.24
N GLY A 156 10.50 14.98 -4.62
CA GLY A 156 10.41 13.52 -4.42
C GLY A 156 9.19 13.10 -3.59
N TRP A 157 8.70 13.96 -2.70
CA TRP A 157 7.50 13.73 -1.88
C TRP A 157 6.23 13.47 -2.69
N ILE A 158 6.15 13.98 -3.93
CA ILE A 158 5.00 13.77 -4.83
C ILE A 158 4.80 12.27 -5.09
N VAL A 159 5.90 11.49 -5.17
CA VAL A 159 5.82 10.03 -5.35
C VAL A 159 5.05 9.39 -4.19
N TYR A 160 5.33 9.79 -2.95
CA TYR A 160 4.66 9.25 -1.77
C TYR A 160 3.17 9.60 -1.73
N VAL A 161 2.82 10.87 -2.01
CA VAL A 161 1.42 11.32 -2.02
C VAL A 161 0.63 10.65 -3.15
N ALA A 162 1.23 10.51 -4.33
CA ALA A 162 0.62 9.79 -5.45
C ALA A 162 0.38 8.31 -5.12
N LEU A 163 1.30 7.63 -4.42
CA LEU A 163 1.11 6.25 -3.98
C LEU A 163 -0.02 6.13 -2.96
N ILE A 164 -0.12 7.05 -1.99
CA ILE A 164 -1.25 7.09 -1.05
C ILE A 164 -2.57 7.25 -1.82
N ALA A 165 -2.61 8.16 -2.79
CA ALA A 165 -3.79 8.37 -3.62
C ALA A 165 -4.18 7.08 -4.38
N ILE A 166 -3.22 6.39 -5.00
CA ILE A 166 -3.48 5.09 -5.66
C ILE A 166 -4.03 4.08 -4.65
N CYS A 167 -3.42 3.93 -3.47
CA CYS A 167 -3.91 2.98 -2.46
C CYS A 167 -5.33 3.29 -2.00
N ILE A 168 -5.66 4.56 -1.78
CA ILE A 168 -7.03 4.99 -1.41
C ILE A 168 -8.00 4.68 -2.55
N MET A 169 -7.65 5.01 -3.80
CA MET A 169 -8.47 4.72 -4.96
C MET A 169 -8.70 3.22 -5.15
N CYS A 170 -7.66 2.39 -5.00
CA CYS A 170 -7.78 0.94 -5.04
C CYS A 170 -8.69 0.42 -3.91
N GLY A 171 -8.56 0.95 -2.69
CA GLY A 171 -9.41 0.58 -1.56
C GLY A 171 -10.89 0.94 -1.78
N ILE A 172 -11.17 2.15 -2.28
CA ILE A 172 -12.53 2.58 -2.63
C ILE A 172 -13.08 1.72 -3.78
N GLY A 173 -12.28 1.48 -4.83
CA GLY A 173 -12.68 0.67 -5.97
C GLY A 173 -13.02 -0.78 -5.59
N LEU A 174 -12.19 -1.41 -4.74
CA LEU A 174 -12.49 -2.73 -4.19
C LEU A 174 -13.74 -2.70 -3.30
N GLY A 175 -13.84 -1.75 -2.37
CA GLY A 175 -14.99 -1.63 -1.47
C GLY A 175 -16.31 -1.48 -2.22
N TYR A 176 -16.35 -0.62 -3.24
CA TYR A 176 -17.52 -0.45 -4.10
C TYR A 176 -17.83 -1.70 -4.93
N SER A 177 -16.80 -2.35 -5.48
CA SER A 177 -16.96 -3.55 -6.30
C SER A 177 -17.56 -4.71 -5.50
N LEU A 178 -17.14 -4.86 -4.25
CA LEU A 178 -17.58 -5.93 -3.36
C LEU A 178 -18.98 -5.65 -2.80
N TYR A 179 -19.27 -4.42 -2.37
CA TYR A 179 -20.57 -4.07 -1.79
C TYR A 179 -21.76 -4.49 -2.68
N PRO A 180 -22.78 -5.22 -2.17
CA PRO A 180 -23.06 -5.52 -0.77
C PRO A 180 -22.44 -6.82 -0.25
N ASP A 181 -21.67 -7.53 -1.06
CA ASP A 181 -21.02 -8.77 -0.67
C ASP A 181 -19.75 -8.51 0.12
N ILE A 182 -19.55 -9.24 1.22
CA ILE A 182 -18.25 -9.37 1.89
C ILE A 182 -17.47 -10.49 1.25
N VAL A 183 -18.10 -11.58 0.82
CA VAL A 183 -17.46 -12.61 0.01
C VAL A 183 -18.26 -12.72 -1.27
N ILE A 184 -17.62 -12.41 -2.40
CA ILE A 184 -18.23 -12.34 -3.73
C ILE A 184 -19.14 -13.56 -3.96
N ASP A 185 -20.41 -13.30 -4.25
CA ASP A 185 -21.45 -14.30 -4.56
C ASP A 185 -21.65 -15.39 -3.48
N LYS A 186 -21.23 -15.14 -2.23
CA LYS A 186 -21.29 -16.13 -1.13
C LYS A 186 -21.84 -15.58 0.19
N LEU A 187 -21.47 -14.36 0.57
CA LEU A 187 -21.83 -13.80 1.87
C LEU A 187 -22.01 -12.30 1.79
N THR A 188 -23.20 -11.82 2.14
CA THR A 188 -23.53 -10.39 2.18
C THR A 188 -23.09 -9.73 3.48
N ILE A 189 -22.98 -8.41 3.49
CA ILE A 189 -22.72 -7.63 4.72
C ILE A 189 -23.77 -7.85 5.81
N TRP A 190 -25.00 -8.18 5.42
CA TRP A 190 -26.13 -8.35 6.34
C TRP A 190 -26.09 -9.71 7.01
N GLU A 191 -25.70 -10.74 6.27
CA GLU A 191 -25.51 -12.10 6.79
C GLU A 191 -24.25 -12.23 7.65
N ALA A 192 -23.20 -11.47 7.31
CA ALA A 192 -21.97 -11.40 8.07
C ALA A 192 -22.06 -10.51 9.32
N ALA A 193 -23.16 -9.75 9.48
CA ALA A 193 -23.30 -8.80 10.57
C ALA A 193 -23.39 -9.51 11.93
N SER A 194 -22.62 -9.02 12.90
CA SER A 194 -22.74 -9.44 14.30
C SER A 194 -24.02 -8.89 14.94
N SER A 195 -24.32 -9.31 16.18
CA SER A 195 -25.44 -8.74 16.94
C SER A 195 -25.32 -7.21 17.07
N LYS A 196 -26.47 -6.53 17.11
CA LYS A 196 -26.52 -5.06 17.18
C LYS A 196 -25.72 -4.50 18.36
N ASP A 197 -25.85 -5.14 19.53
CA ASP A 197 -25.16 -4.70 20.75
C ASP A 197 -23.63 -4.81 20.61
N ALA A 198 -23.12 -5.90 20.02
CA ALA A 198 -21.69 -6.08 19.77
C ALA A 198 -21.17 -5.05 18.75
N MET A 199 -21.95 -4.77 17.70
CA MET A 199 -21.58 -3.78 16.68
C MET A 199 -21.61 -2.36 17.23
N GLN A 200 -22.57 -2.01 18.10
CA GLN A 200 -22.62 -0.73 18.79
C GLN A 200 -21.42 -0.55 19.73
N PHE A 201 -21.06 -1.59 20.48
CA PHE A 201 -19.87 -1.56 21.32
C PHE A 201 -18.60 -1.30 20.50
N ALA A 202 -18.41 -2.03 19.40
CA ALA A 202 -17.28 -1.83 18.49
C ALA A 202 -17.28 -0.43 17.84
N PHE A 203 -18.47 0.08 17.48
CA PHE A 203 -18.65 1.41 16.91
C PHE A 203 -18.19 2.51 17.86
N TYR A 204 -18.67 2.53 19.12
CA TYR A 204 -18.24 3.52 20.09
C TYR A 204 -16.73 3.43 20.38
N GLY A 205 -16.20 2.21 20.48
CA GLY A 205 -14.75 1.99 20.59
C GLY A 205 -13.98 2.63 19.44
N THR A 206 -14.47 2.46 18.21
CA THR A 206 -13.84 3.00 16.99
C THR A 206 -13.95 4.52 16.92
N VAL A 207 -15.10 5.10 17.25
CA VAL A 207 -15.34 6.56 17.26
C VAL A 207 -14.42 7.27 18.26
N ILE A 208 -14.00 6.61 19.34
CA ILE A 208 -13.03 7.18 20.29
C ILE A 208 -11.59 6.87 19.87
N ALA A 209 -11.29 5.61 19.57
CA ALA A 209 -9.92 5.16 19.32
C ALA A 209 -9.33 5.74 18.03
N VAL A 210 -10.10 5.79 16.95
CA VAL A 210 -9.61 6.25 15.64
C VAL A 210 -9.19 7.73 15.67
N PRO A 211 -10.02 8.67 16.19
CA PRO A 211 -9.58 10.06 16.34
C PRO A 211 -8.35 10.23 17.26
N CYS A 212 -8.27 9.47 18.35
CA CYS A 212 -7.10 9.49 19.23
C CYS A 212 -5.82 9.04 18.50
N ILE A 213 -5.89 7.95 17.71
CA ILE A 213 -4.78 7.48 16.88
C ILE A 213 -4.38 8.54 15.86
N PHE A 214 -5.34 9.19 15.20
CA PHE A 214 -5.06 10.28 14.26
C PHE A 214 -4.42 11.48 14.93
N ALA A 215 -4.93 11.94 16.07
CA ALA A 215 -4.38 13.06 16.83
C ALA A 215 -2.93 12.80 17.25
N TYR A 216 -2.67 11.61 17.79
CA TYR A 216 -1.32 11.18 18.15
C TYR A 216 -0.39 11.08 16.94
N THR A 217 -0.88 10.54 15.82
CA THR A 217 -0.10 10.45 14.58
C THR A 217 0.25 11.84 14.06
N ILE A 218 -0.72 12.76 13.98
CA ILE A 218 -0.48 14.16 13.58
C ILE A 218 0.54 14.81 14.51
N PHE A 219 0.42 14.60 15.83
CA PHE A 219 1.36 15.13 16.81
C PHE A 219 2.79 14.63 16.54
N ILE A 220 3.00 13.32 16.37
CA ILE A 220 4.31 12.75 16.03
C ILE A 220 4.86 13.36 14.75
N TYR A 221 4.06 13.43 13.69
CA TYR A 221 4.52 13.98 12.41
C TYR A 221 4.87 15.47 12.50
N ARG A 222 4.17 16.21 13.36
CA ARG A 222 4.45 17.62 13.64
C ARG A 222 5.74 17.80 14.45
N VAL A 223 5.96 16.96 15.46
CA VAL A 223 7.16 16.99 16.32
C VAL A 223 8.40 16.59 15.51
N PHE A 224 8.32 15.48 14.76
CA PHE A 224 9.41 14.96 13.91
C PHE A 224 9.32 15.45 12.46
N ARG A 225 8.93 16.72 12.29
CA ARG A 225 8.93 17.38 10.98
C ARG A 225 10.37 17.61 10.50
N GLY A 226 10.58 17.59 9.20
CA GLY A 226 11.90 17.70 8.59
C GLY A 226 12.46 16.35 8.13
N LYS A 227 13.64 16.42 7.51
CA LYS A 227 14.36 15.28 6.97
C LYS A 227 15.41 14.78 7.96
N THR A 228 15.76 13.51 7.82
CA THR A 228 16.79 12.87 8.63
C THR A 228 18.16 13.24 8.11
N THR A 229 18.92 14.01 8.89
CA THR A 229 20.34 14.33 8.63
C THR A 229 21.25 13.32 9.35
N GLU A 230 22.53 13.29 8.99
CA GLU A 230 23.51 12.58 9.81
C GLU A 230 23.58 13.20 11.22
N LEU A 231 23.79 12.36 12.23
CA LEU A 231 24.02 12.79 13.60
C LEU A 231 25.39 13.48 13.66
N SER A 232 25.41 14.80 13.53
CA SER A 232 26.57 15.60 13.93
C SER A 232 26.56 15.67 15.45
N TYR A 233 27.35 14.82 16.10
CA TYR A 233 27.79 15.11 17.46
C TYR A 233 28.82 16.23 17.33
N GLU A 234 28.37 17.48 17.30
CA GLU A 234 29.25 18.55 17.74
C GLU A 234 29.61 18.20 19.18
N SER A 235 30.86 17.76 19.38
CA SER A 235 31.41 17.69 20.72
C SER A 235 31.44 19.14 21.21
N ASP A 236 30.47 19.51 22.05
CA ASP A 236 30.59 20.70 22.87
C ASP A 236 31.94 20.60 23.58
N ARG A 237 32.85 21.49 23.18
CA ARG A 237 34.17 21.69 23.79
C ARG A 237 34.02 22.39 25.12
#